data_AF-A0A9Q1R4P6-F1
#
_entry.id   AF-A0A9Q1R4P6-F1
#
_cell.length_a   1.000
_cell.length_b   1.000
_cell.length_c   1.000
_cell.angle_alpha   90.00
_cell.angle_beta   90.00
_cell.angle_gamma   90.00
#
_symmetry.space_group_name_H-M   'P 1'
#
loop_
_entity.id
_entity.type
_entity.pdbx_description
1 polymer ?
#
loop_
_entity_poly.entity_id
_entity_poly.type
_entity_poly.pdbx_seq_one_letter_code
_entity_poly.pdbx_strand_id
1 'polypeptide(L)'
;MLVVGSWSLWYLISVERQDTCWRSACDKIAFCSSDYLYCGGKGNGNALLLNTSCPLLQQEDIKDPNDFDFGIFLDALHFRVVEKRKFWTKLLYCFWWGLRNLSSLGQNLKTSTFVGEILFAIFISIIGLILFSLLIGNMQKHLQSITVRVEEMRVRRWDAEQWMSHRMLPDNLRERIRRHKQYKWQETRGVEEDSLINNLPRDLRRDLKRHLCWSLLKRVLVFEKMDEQLLDVLCDRLKPALFTEKSFIIREGIQTGFFNSAHLNAGDFCGDVLFTWALYPHPSSSTLPISTRTVQAVTDIETFALTADDLKFVAVQFRRLHSKQLWLHTRSMGRHCRNKLEKSLREEEDRLQVALAKESTNAPSLRATTYASRFAANALRALRHNHTTGAKLSPTLPLLLHKPAEPDFSEENDS
;
A
#
# COMPACT_ATOMS: atom_id res chain seq x y z
N MET A 1 5.60 -24.82 -27.35
CA MET A 1 6.17 -25.60 -28.46
C MET A 1 5.18 -26.64 -29.00
N LEU A 2 4.58 -27.49 -28.16
CA LEU A 2 3.57 -28.49 -28.56
C LEU A 2 2.33 -27.92 -29.28
N VAL A 3 1.86 -26.76 -28.84
CA VAL A 3 0.68 -26.08 -29.42
C VAL A 3 0.97 -25.56 -30.84
N VAL A 4 2.14 -25.00 -31.09
CA VAL A 4 2.53 -24.46 -32.41
C VAL A 4 2.72 -25.59 -33.43
N GLY A 5 3.28 -26.73 -33.01
CA GLY A 5 3.45 -27.90 -33.88
C GLY A 5 2.14 -28.54 -34.33
N SER A 6 1.08 -28.41 -33.52
CA SER A 6 -0.24 -28.97 -33.84
C SER A 6 -0.90 -28.27 -35.04
N TRP A 7 -0.68 -26.96 -35.21
CA TRP A 7 -1.32 -26.19 -36.28
C TRP A 7 -0.56 -26.29 -37.61
N SER A 8 0.77 -26.45 -37.56
CA SER A 8 1.55 -26.81 -38.73
C SER A 8 1.20 -28.21 -39.23
N LEU A 9 0.94 -29.14 -38.31
CA LEU A 9 0.48 -30.49 -38.66
C LEU A 9 -0.90 -30.45 -39.32
N TRP A 10 -1.84 -29.65 -38.78
CA TRP A 10 -3.14 -29.44 -39.41
C TRP A 10 -3.03 -28.88 -40.84
N TYR A 11 -2.17 -27.88 -41.06
CA TYR A 11 -1.94 -27.34 -42.39
C TYR A 11 -1.35 -28.39 -43.34
N LEU A 12 -0.35 -29.16 -42.90
CA LEU A 12 0.27 -30.20 -43.73
C LEU A 12 -0.73 -31.29 -44.11
N ILE A 13 -1.52 -31.77 -43.15
CA ILE A 13 -2.55 -32.80 -43.42
C ILE A 13 -3.65 -32.22 -44.32
N SER A 14 -4.00 -30.93 -44.21
CA SER A 14 -4.97 -30.32 -45.14
C SER A 14 -4.51 -30.38 -46.61
N VAL A 15 -3.20 -30.20 -46.85
CA VAL A 15 -2.60 -30.32 -48.19
C VAL A 15 -2.57 -31.77 -48.64
N GLU A 16 -2.21 -32.71 -47.75
CA GLU A 16 -2.20 -34.14 -48.04
C GLU A 16 -3.61 -34.68 -48.38
N ARG A 17 -4.64 -34.19 -47.69
CA ARG A 17 -6.04 -34.55 -47.98
C ARG A 17 -6.50 -34.03 -49.33
N GLN A 18 -6.10 -32.80 -49.70
CA GLN A 18 -6.36 -32.25 -51.02
C GLN A 18 -5.65 -33.04 -52.13
N ASP A 19 -4.39 -33.42 -51.93
CA ASP A 19 -3.63 -34.26 -52.86
C ASP A 19 -4.26 -35.66 -53.01
N THR A 20 -4.72 -36.26 -51.91
CA THR A 20 -5.42 -37.55 -51.93
C THR A 20 -6.71 -37.50 -52.75
N CYS A 21 -7.49 -36.42 -52.64
CA CYS A 21 -8.68 -36.22 -53.48
C CYS A 21 -8.30 -36.12 -54.97
N TRP A 22 -7.28 -35.32 -55.30
CA TRP A 22 -6.83 -35.17 -56.68
C TRP A 22 -6.30 -36.47 -57.29
N ARG A 23 -5.58 -37.29 -56.51
CA ARG A 23 -5.14 -38.63 -56.96
C ARG A 23 -6.34 -39.55 -57.23
N SER A 24 -7.30 -39.61 -56.31
CA SER A 24 -8.51 -40.43 -56.49
C SER A 24 -9.37 -39.99 -57.68
N ALA A 25 -9.44 -38.68 -57.96
CA ALA A 25 -10.11 -38.17 -59.15
C ALA A 25 -9.33 -38.51 -60.43
N CYS A 26 -8.00 -38.39 -60.40
CA CYS A 26 -7.12 -38.71 -61.53
C CYS A 26 -7.22 -40.18 -61.94
N ASP A 27 -7.32 -41.11 -60.98
CA ASP A 27 -7.50 -42.54 -61.23
C ASP A 27 -8.81 -42.85 -62.00
N LYS A 28 -9.82 -42.00 -61.89
CA LYS A 28 -11.12 -42.15 -62.57
C LYS A 28 -11.11 -41.58 -64.00
N ILE A 29 -10.13 -40.77 -64.37
CA ILE A 29 -10.06 -40.06 -65.66
C ILE A 29 -9.10 -40.78 -66.61
N ALA A 30 -9.59 -41.21 -67.78
CA ALA A 30 -8.73 -41.74 -68.84
C ALA A 30 -7.70 -40.68 -69.28
N PHE A 31 -6.42 -41.07 -69.38
CA PHE A 31 -5.26 -40.21 -69.72
C PHE A 31 -4.78 -39.23 -68.65
N CYS A 32 -5.08 -39.46 -67.36
CA CYS A 32 -4.48 -38.68 -66.27
C CYS A 32 -3.13 -39.29 -65.84
N SER A 33 -2.04 -38.52 -65.98
CA SER A 33 -0.72 -38.89 -65.42
C SER A 33 -0.52 -38.21 -64.06
N SER A 34 0.03 -38.93 -63.08
CA SER A 34 0.41 -38.39 -61.77
C SER A 34 1.39 -37.21 -61.87
N ASP A 35 2.13 -37.12 -62.97
CA ASP A 35 3.10 -36.05 -63.22
C ASP A 35 2.45 -34.66 -63.38
N TYR A 36 1.15 -34.60 -63.69
CA TYR A 36 0.40 -33.33 -63.77
C TYR A 36 0.05 -32.75 -62.38
N LEU A 37 0.15 -33.53 -61.30
CA LEU A 37 -0.12 -33.09 -59.93
C LEU A 37 1.10 -32.41 -59.28
N TYR A 38 2.29 -32.56 -59.85
CA TYR A 38 3.52 -32.00 -59.31
C TYR A 38 3.98 -30.78 -60.11
N CYS A 39 4.45 -29.75 -59.40
CA CYS A 39 5.08 -28.55 -59.98
C CYS A 39 6.45 -28.89 -60.60
N GLY A 40 6.46 -29.60 -61.73
CA GLY A 40 7.66 -30.02 -62.45
C GLY A 40 7.41 -30.59 -63.85
N GLY A 41 6.18 -31.04 -64.16
CA GLY A 41 5.82 -31.57 -65.47
C GLY A 41 5.49 -30.47 -66.49
N LYS A 42 6.05 -30.56 -67.72
CA LYS A 42 5.76 -29.66 -68.87
C LYS A 42 4.42 -29.97 -69.53
N GLY A 43 3.37 -30.13 -68.72
CA GLY A 43 2.05 -30.55 -69.16
C GLY A 43 0.98 -29.50 -68.89
N ASN A 44 0.30 -29.03 -69.94
CA ASN A 44 -0.82 -28.08 -69.82
C ASN A 44 -2.14 -28.78 -69.40
N GLY A 45 -2.05 -29.77 -68.52
CA GLY A 45 -3.10 -30.75 -68.25
C GLY A 45 -4.05 -30.33 -67.13
N ASN A 46 -5.35 -30.27 -67.46
CA ASN A 46 -6.52 -30.60 -66.61
C ASN A 46 -6.66 -30.01 -65.19
N ALA A 47 -5.91 -28.98 -64.80
CA ALA A 47 -6.05 -28.35 -63.48
C ALA A 47 -7.49 -27.85 -63.19
N LEU A 48 -8.19 -27.39 -64.22
CA LEU A 48 -9.59 -26.97 -64.13
C LEU A 48 -10.54 -28.16 -63.86
N LEU A 49 -10.23 -29.32 -64.45
CA LEU A 49 -11.00 -30.56 -64.34
C LEU A 49 -10.83 -31.23 -62.97
N LEU A 50 -9.63 -31.15 -62.39
CA LEU A 50 -9.34 -31.64 -61.03
C LEU A 50 -10.03 -30.80 -59.95
N ASN A 51 -10.14 -29.48 -60.17
CA ASN A 51 -10.86 -28.60 -59.26
C ASN A 51 -12.39 -28.82 -59.30
N THR A 52 -12.94 -29.17 -60.46
CA THR A 52 -14.36 -29.57 -60.57
C THR A 52 -14.62 -30.99 -60.05
N SER A 53 -13.62 -31.87 -60.01
CA SER A 53 -13.77 -33.25 -59.54
C SER A 53 -13.68 -33.41 -58.01
N CYS A 54 -13.20 -32.38 -57.30
CA CYS A 54 -13.11 -32.34 -55.83
C CYS A 54 -13.96 -31.18 -55.27
N PRO A 55 -15.29 -31.27 -55.28
CA PRO A 55 -16.15 -30.23 -54.74
C PRO A 55 -15.96 -30.11 -53.22
N LEU A 56 -15.87 -28.88 -52.71
CA LEU A 56 -15.79 -28.60 -51.27
C LEU A 56 -17.19 -28.63 -50.66
N LEU A 57 -17.73 -29.84 -50.49
CA LEU A 57 -19.08 -30.06 -49.98
C LEU A 57 -19.08 -30.08 -48.45
N GLN A 58 -20.01 -29.35 -47.85
CA GLN A 58 -20.26 -29.43 -46.42
C GLN A 58 -20.97 -30.75 -46.09
N GLN A 59 -20.77 -31.29 -44.89
CA GLN A 59 -21.29 -32.60 -44.47
C GLN A 59 -22.82 -32.77 -44.64
N GLU A 60 -23.57 -31.68 -44.71
CA GLU A 60 -25.02 -31.64 -44.88
C GLU A 60 -25.45 -31.76 -46.36
N ASP A 61 -24.54 -31.54 -47.31
CA ASP A 61 -24.76 -31.59 -48.76
C ASP A 61 -24.21 -32.85 -49.43
N ILE A 62 -23.55 -33.74 -48.67
CA ILE A 62 -23.03 -35.02 -49.16
C ILE A 62 -24.22 -35.96 -49.41
N LYS A 63 -24.60 -36.15 -50.67
CA LYS A 63 -25.74 -36.99 -51.07
C LYS A 63 -25.30 -38.29 -51.75
N ASP A 64 -24.11 -38.32 -52.35
CA ASP A 64 -23.60 -39.48 -53.08
C ASP A 64 -22.40 -40.13 -52.35
N PRO A 65 -22.29 -41.47 -52.33
CA PRO A 65 -21.20 -42.19 -51.66
C PRO A 65 -19.83 -42.04 -52.35
N ASN A 66 -19.76 -41.31 -53.47
CA ASN A 66 -18.56 -41.11 -54.28
C ASN A 66 -17.90 -39.73 -54.04
N ASP A 67 -18.53 -38.88 -53.21
CA ASP A 67 -18.04 -37.55 -52.85
C ASP A 67 -16.97 -37.63 -51.75
N PHE A 68 -15.93 -36.81 -51.87
CA PHE A 68 -14.82 -36.81 -50.91
C PHE A 68 -15.09 -35.86 -49.74
N ASP A 69 -15.15 -36.41 -48.53
CA ASP A 69 -15.34 -35.63 -47.30
C ASP A 69 -14.00 -35.12 -46.74
N PHE A 70 -13.87 -33.79 -46.65
CA PHE A 70 -12.69 -33.09 -46.15
C PHE A 70 -12.72 -32.85 -44.63
N GLY A 71 -13.84 -33.11 -43.94
CA GLY A 71 -13.97 -33.04 -42.49
C GLY A 71 -13.39 -31.77 -41.85
N ILE A 72 -12.48 -31.94 -40.88
CA ILE A 72 -11.85 -30.85 -40.12
C ILE A 72 -10.96 -29.92 -40.97
N PHE A 73 -10.61 -30.32 -42.19
CA PHE A 73 -9.76 -29.56 -43.11
C PHE A 73 -10.57 -28.76 -44.13
N LEU A 74 -11.89 -28.95 -44.18
CA LEU A 74 -12.77 -28.24 -45.10
C LEU A 74 -12.66 -26.72 -44.96
N ASP A 75 -12.57 -26.21 -43.72
CA ASP A 75 -12.37 -24.79 -43.47
C ASP A 75 -11.08 -24.25 -44.12
N ALA A 76 -9.98 -25.01 -44.07
CA ALA A 76 -8.70 -24.60 -44.68
C ALA A 76 -8.83 -24.38 -46.19
N LEU A 77 -9.58 -25.26 -46.84
CA LEU A 77 -9.79 -25.29 -48.29
C LEU A 77 -10.83 -24.26 -48.72
N HIS A 78 -11.94 -24.14 -47.98
CA HIS A 78 -13.00 -23.16 -48.26
C HIS A 78 -12.49 -21.72 -48.20
N PHE A 79 -11.66 -21.38 -47.20
CA PHE A 79 -11.04 -20.06 -47.09
C PHE A 79 -9.82 -19.86 -48.02
N ARG A 80 -9.54 -20.83 -48.91
CA ARG A 80 -8.43 -20.87 -49.88
C ARG A 80 -7.08 -20.56 -49.24
N VAL A 81 -6.87 -21.06 -48.03
CA VAL A 81 -5.67 -20.76 -47.25
C VAL A 81 -4.45 -21.43 -47.89
N VAL A 82 -4.63 -22.62 -48.47
CA VAL A 82 -3.59 -23.38 -49.18
C VAL A 82 -3.10 -22.62 -50.44
N GLU A 83 -4.01 -21.97 -51.16
CA GLU A 83 -3.73 -21.25 -52.43
C GLU A 83 -2.99 -19.91 -52.22
N LYS A 84 -3.15 -19.26 -51.06
CA LYS A 84 -2.58 -17.91 -50.81
C LYS A 84 -1.05 -17.93 -50.80
N ARG A 85 -0.40 -17.07 -51.60
CA ARG A 85 1.08 -16.97 -51.63
C ARG A 85 1.69 -16.28 -50.39
N LYS A 86 0.91 -15.48 -49.65
CA LYS A 86 1.41 -14.69 -48.51
C LYS A 86 1.54 -15.57 -47.25
N PHE A 87 2.77 -15.78 -46.80
CA PHE A 87 3.10 -16.59 -45.61
C PHE A 87 2.34 -16.14 -44.34
N TRP A 88 2.36 -14.84 -44.04
CA TRP A 88 1.74 -14.32 -42.82
C TRP A 88 0.23 -14.56 -42.74
N THR A 89 -0.47 -14.50 -43.88
CA THR A 89 -1.91 -14.77 -43.92
C THR A 89 -2.20 -16.24 -43.63
N LYS A 90 -1.34 -17.17 -44.11
CA LYS A 90 -1.43 -18.60 -43.79
C LYS A 90 -1.19 -18.85 -42.30
N LEU A 91 -0.11 -18.28 -41.77
CA LEU A 91 0.29 -18.46 -40.37
C LEU A 91 -0.79 -17.95 -39.40
N LEU A 92 -1.29 -16.72 -39.60
CA LEU A 92 -2.29 -16.12 -38.72
C LEU A 92 -3.63 -16.87 -38.76
N TYR A 93 -4.02 -17.37 -39.92
CA TYR A 93 -5.25 -18.15 -40.03
C TYR A 93 -5.13 -19.52 -39.33
N CYS A 94 -4.02 -20.24 -39.56
CA CYS A 94 -3.77 -21.51 -38.87
C CYS A 94 -3.65 -21.32 -37.35
N PHE A 95 -3.02 -20.23 -36.92
CA PHE A 95 -2.95 -19.81 -35.53
C PHE A 95 -4.34 -19.57 -34.94
N TRP A 96 -5.19 -18.80 -35.62
CA TRP A 96 -6.55 -18.51 -35.18
C TRP A 96 -7.41 -19.77 -35.10
N TRP A 97 -7.36 -20.64 -36.12
CA TRP A 97 -8.08 -21.90 -36.13
C TRP A 97 -7.65 -22.80 -34.96
N GLY A 98 -6.34 -22.88 -34.72
CA GLY A 98 -5.76 -23.64 -33.62
C GLY A 98 -6.17 -23.09 -32.24
N LEU A 99 -6.08 -21.77 -32.06
CA LEU A 99 -6.47 -21.11 -30.82
C LEU A 99 -7.97 -21.30 -30.50
N ARG A 100 -8.83 -21.19 -31.52
CA ARG A 100 -10.27 -21.40 -31.39
C ARG A 100 -10.58 -22.82 -30.88
N ASN A 101 -10.02 -23.84 -31.52
CA ASN A 101 -10.29 -25.24 -31.16
C ASN A 101 -9.67 -25.65 -29.83
N LEU A 102 -8.49 -25.11 -29.50
CA LEU A 102 -7.85 -25.35 -28.20
C LEU A 102 -8.66 -24.72 -27.05
N SER A 103 -9.22 -23.52 -27.28
CA SER A 103 -10.04 -22.82 -26.28
C SER A 103 -11.43 -23.43 -26.13
N SER A 104 -11.99 -24.02 -27.19
CA SER A 104 -13.30 -24.66 -27.19
C SER A 104 -13.25 -26.18 -27.00
N LEU A 105 -12.14 -26.75 -26.52
CA LEU A 105 -11.96 -28.18 -26.24
C LEU A 105 -12.24 -29.11 -27.45
N GLY A 106 -12.12 -28.60 -28.68
CA GLY A 106 -12.43 -29.33 -29.90
C GLY A 106 -13.93 -29.58 -30.17
N GLN A 107 -14.86 -28.96 -29.42
CA GLN A 107 -16.30 -29.16 -29.58
C GLN A 107 -16.84 -28.79 -30.97
N ASN A 108 -16.15 -27.91 -31.68
CA ASN A 108 -16.55 -27.44 -33.01
C ASN A 108 -15.92 -28.25 -34.16
N LEU A 109 -15.22 -29.37 -33.87
CA LEU A 109 -14.57 -30.20 -34.88
C LEU A 109 -15.58 -31.19 -35.46
N LYS A 110 -15.94 -31.00 -36.74
CA LYS A 110 -16.69 -31.99 -37.53
C LYS A 110 -15.68 -32.92 -38.20
N THR A 111 -15.49 -34.14 -37.66
CA THR A 111 -14.56 -35.13 -38.20
C THR A 111 -15.22 -35.99 -39.28
N SER A 112 -14.47 -36.31 -40.33
CA SER A 112 -14.84 -37.37 -41.28
C SER A 112 -14.55 -38.76 -40.69
N THR A 113 -14.84 -39.82 -41.46
CA THR A 113 -14.55 -41.23 -41.10
C THR A 113 -13.06 -41.59 -41.16
N PHE A 114 -12.19 -40.64 -41.52
CA PHE A 114 -10.75 -40.84 -41.61
C PHE A 114 -10.10 -40.97 -40.23
N VAL A 115 -9.40 -42.09 -39.99
CA VAL A 115 -8.77 -42.42 -38.70
C VAL A 115 -7.81 -41.33 -38.22
N GLY A 116 -7.05 -40.70 -39.13
CA GLY A 116 -6.12 -39.63 -38.76
C GLY A 116 -6.80 -38.35 -38.26
N GLU A 117 -8.00 -38.02 -38.77
CA GLU A 117 -8.79 -36.87 -38.32
C GLU A 117 -9.32 -37.10 -36.91
N ILE A 118 -9.81 -38.31 -36.65
CA ILE A 118 -10.34 -38.71 -35.33
C ILE A 118 -9.22 -38.68 -34.29
N LEU A 119 -8.04 -39.26 -34.58
CA LEU A 119 -6.90 -39.24 -33.66
C LEU A 119 -6.40 -37.82 -33.39
N PHE A 120 -6.35 -36.97 -34.43
CA PHE A 120 -5.94 -35.57 -34.29
C PHE A 120 -6.95 -34.75 -33.46
N ALA A 121 -8.25 -34.97 -33.64
CA ALA A 121 -9.30 -34.34 -32.86
C ALA A 121 -9.22 -34.75 -31.37
N ILE A 122 -9.06 -36.04 -31.07
CA ILE A 122 -8.86 -36.56 -29.70
C ILE A 122 -7.64 -35.89 -29.05
N PHE A 123 -6.53 -35.79 -29.78
CA PHE A 123 -5.30 -35.17 -29.28
C PHE A 123 -5.50 -33.69 -28.93
N ILE A 124 -6.14 -32.90 -29.80
CA ILE A 124 -6.46 -31.49 -29.54
C ILE A 124 -7.38 -31.35 -28.32
N SER A 125 -8.41 -32.20 -28.20
CA SER A 125 -9.32 -32.17 -27.06
C SER A 125 -8.61 -32.49 -25.74
N ILE A 126 -7.72 -33.48 -25.69
CA ILE A 126 -6.95 -33.81 -24.48
C ILE A 126 -6.03 -32.65 -24.08
N ILE A 127 -5.29 -32.07 -25.04
CA ILE A 127 -4.42 -30.91 -24.75
C ILE A 127 -5.25 -29.72 -24.29
N GLY A 128 -6.39 -29.46 -24.93
CA GLY A 128 -7.32 -28.39 -24.54
C GLY A 128 -7.80 -28.56 -23.09
N LEU A 129 -8.20 -29.78 -22.71
CA LEU A 129 -8.66 -30.10 -21.35
C LEU A 129 -7.56 -29.88 -20.29
N ILE A 130 -6.34 -30.33 -20.57
CA ILE A 130 -5.19 -30.13 -19.67
C ILE A 130 -4.90 -28.63 -19.49
N LEU A 131 -4.83 -27.88 -20.59
CA LEU A 131 -4.58 -26.43 -20.53
C LEU A 131 -5.69 -25.69 -19.78
N PHE A 132 -6.95 -26.03 -20.04
CA PHE A 132 -8.10 -25.43 -19.35
C PHE A 132 -8.08 -25.72 -17.85
N SER A 133 -7.80 -26.97 -17.46
CA SER A 133 -7.67 -27.36 -16.05
C SER A 133 -6.52 -26.61 -15.35
N LEU A 134 -5.37 -26.45 -16.01
CA LEU A 134 -4.23 -25.70 -15.46
C LEU A 134 -4.56 -24.20 -15.30
N LEU A 135 -5.24 -23.62 -16.27
CA LEU A 135 -5.68 -22.21 -16.21
C LEU A 135 -6.64 -21.98 -15.05
N ILE A 136 -7.66 -22.83 -14.90
CA ILE A 136 -8.61 -22.74 -13.77
C ILE A 136 -7.88 -22.89 -12.44
N GLY A 137 -7.00 -23.90 -12.31
CA GLY A 137 -6.26 -24.13 -11.06
C GLY A 137 -5.37 -22.94 -10.68
N ASN A 138 -4.65 -22.36 -11.64
CA ASN A 138 -3.80 -21.20 -11.40
C ASN A 138 -4.62 -19.94 -11.05
N MET A 139 -5.74 -19.71 -11.74
CA MET A 139 -6.64 -18.59 -11.44
C MET A 139 -7.27 -18.73 -10.06
N GLN A 140 -7.75 -19.92 -9.71
CA GLN A 140 -8.31 -20.19 -8.40
C GLN A 140 -7.27 -19.96 -7.29
N LYS A 141 -6.04 -20.45 -7.45
CA LYS A 141 -4.96 -20.25 -6.47
C LYS A 141 -4.63 -18.76 -6.27
N HIS A 142 -4.56 -18.00 -7.37
CA HIS A 142 -4.29 -16.56 -7.30
C HIS A 142 -5.42 -15.81 -6.58
N LEU A 143 -6.68 -16.07 -6.98
CA LEU A 143 -7.85 -15.46 -6.35
C LEU A 143 -7.93 -15.81 -4.87
N GLN A 144 -7.71 -17.08 -4.50
CA GLN A 144 -7.68 -17.51 -3.10
C GLN A 144 -6.61 -16.78 -2.29
N SER A 145 -5.41 -16.56 -2.84
CA SER A 145 -4.35 -15.84 -2.12
C SER A 145 -4.74 -14.38 -1.80
N ILE A 146 -5.49 -13.74 -2.70
CA ILE A 146 -5.99 -12.37 -2.50
C ILE A 146 -7.16 -12.37 -1.50
N THR A 147 -8.10 -13.32 -1.62
CA THR A 147 -9.28 -13.38 -0.77
C THR A 147 -8.94 -13.72 0.67
N VAL A 148 -7.94 -14.57 0.95
CA VAL A 148 -7.53 -14.91 2.32
C VAL A 148 -7.18 -13.65 3.13
N ARG A 149 -6.42 -12.71 2.56
CA ARG A 149 -6.05 -11.46 3.26
C ARG A 149 -7.26 -10.54 3.48
N VAL A 150 -8.17 -10.47 2.51
CA VAL A 150 -9.39 -9.67 2.64
C VAL A 150 -10.34 -10.27 3.67
N GLU A 151 -10.40 -11.60 3.74
CA GLU A 151 -11.23 -12.30 4.70
C GLU A 151 -10.67 -12.19 6.12
N GLU A 152 -9.34 -12.29 6.28
CA GLU A 152 -8.67 -12.03 7.55
C GLU A 152 -9.00 -10.62 8.10
N MET A 153 -9.00 -9.61 7.22
CA MET A 153 -9.47 -8.27 7.60
C MET A 153 -10.93 -8.25 8.04
N ARG A 154 -11.81 -8.88 7.26
CA ARG A 154 -13.25 -8.90 7.53
C ARG A 154 -13.56 -9.55 8.87
N VAL A 155 -12.97 -10.71 9.14
CA VAL A 155 -13.13 -11.45 10.39
C VAL A 155 -12.66 -10.58 11.57
N ARG A 156 -11.45 -10.02 11.52
CA ARG A 156 -10.94 -9.14 12.59
C ARG A 156 -11.79 -7.90 12.82
N ARG A 157 -12.37 -7.32 11.76
CA ARG A 157 -13.27 -6.17 11.86
C ARG A 157 -14.58 -6.56 12.53
N TRP A 158 -15.15 -7.69 12.14
CA TRP A 158 -16.37 -8.23 12.72
C TRP A 158 -16.20 -8.51 14.22
N ASP A 159 -15.12 -9.21 14.60
CA ASP A 159 -14.82 -9.52 16.00
C ASP A 159 -14.68 -8.26 16.86
N ALA A 160 -14.02 -7.22 16.32
CA ALA A 160 -13.88 -5.94 16.99
C ALA A 160 -15.24 -5.24 17.17
N GLU A 161 -16.09 -5.22 16.15
CA GLU A 161 -17.44 -4.62 16.25
C GLU A 161 -18.32 -5.36 17.26
N GLN A 162 -18.30 -6.69 17.23
CA GLN A 162 -19.05 -7.51 18.17
C GLN A 162 -18.57 -7.29 19.61
N TRP A 163 -17.25 -7.21 19.82
CA TRP A 163 -16.67 -6.88 21.11
C TRP A 163 -17.06 -5.48 21.59
N MET A 164 -17.03 -4.46 20.71
CA MET A 164 -17.44 -3.09 21.05
C MET A 164 -18.94 -3.00 21.38
N SER A 165 -19.78 -3.73 20.65
CA SER A 165 -21.22 -3.78 20.88
C SER A 165 -21.56 -4.47 22.21
N HIS A 166 -20.90 -5.59 22.53
CA HIS A 166 -21.10 -6.28 23.81
C HIS A 166 -20.74 -5.41 25.03
N ARG A 167 -19.81 -4.46 24.86
CA ARG A 167 -19.40 -3.53 25.92
C ARG A 167 -20.20 -2.22 25.92
N MET A 168 -21.17 -2.06 25.01
CA MET A 168 -22.00 -0.86 24.91
C MET A 168 -21.17 0.43 24.83
N LEU A 169 -20.11 0.42 24.03
CA LEU A 169 -19.25 1.60 23.88
C LEU A 169 -20.00 2.75 23.18
N PRO A 170 -19.79 4.01 23.60
CA PRO A 170 -20.40 5.16 22.94
C PRO A 170 -19.87 5.33 21.50
N ASP A 171 -20.71 5.84 20.61
CA ASP A 171 -20.41 5.91 19.16
C ASP A 171 -19.16 6.74 18.84
N ASN A 172 -18.89 7.78 19.62
CA ASN A 172 -17.68 8.59 19.46
C ASN A 172 -16.39 7.78 19.69
N LEU A 173 -16.42 6.84 20.64
CA LEU A 173 -15.30 5.96 20.95
C LEU A 173 -15.19 4.84 19.93
N ARG A 174 -16.31 4.26 19.50
CA ARG A 174 -16.35 3.26 18.43
C ARG A 174 -15.74 3.80 17.14
N GLU A 175 -16.11 5.01 16.76
CA GLU A 175 -15.58 5.66 15.56
C GLU A 175 -14.07 5.91 15.66
N ARG A 176 -13.58 6.34 16.83
CA ARG A 176 -12.13 6.49 17.06
C ARG A 176 -11.39 5.14 16.99
N ILE A 177 -11.97 4.08 17.54
CA ILE A 177 -11.39 2.73 17.47
C ILE A 177 -11.36 2.23 16.01
N ARG A 178 -12.44 2.45 15.24
CA ARG A 178 -12.49 2.09 13.81
C ARG A 178 -11.38 2.75 13.01
N ARG A 179 -11.20 4.07 13.18
CA ARG A 179 -10.12 4.83 12.50
C ARG A 179 -8.75 4.30 12.88
N HIS A 180 -8.50 4.07 14.17
CA HIS A 180 -7.23 3.52 14.62
C HIS A 180 -6.95 2.13 14.06
N LYS A 181 -7.94 1.23 14.08
CA LYS A 181 -7.80 -0.12 13.50
C LYS A 181 -7.57 -0.07 11.99
N GLN A 182 -8.24 0.83 11.28
CA GLN A 182 -8.08 1.02 9.84
C GLN A 182 -6.68 1.55 9.50
N TYR A 183 -6.22 2.58 10.19
CA TYR A 183 -4.87 3.13 10.01
C TYR A 183 -3.79 2.08 10.31
N LYS A 184 -3.90 1.39 11.46
CA LYS A 184 -2.97 0.31 11.83
C LYS A 184 -2.91 -0.78 10.76
N TRP A 185 -4.05 -1.14 10.16
CA TRP A 185 -4.07 -2.14 9.09
C TRP A 185 -3.36 -1.65 7.81
N GLN A 186 -3.58 -0.39 7.41
CA GLN A 186 -2.92 0.17 6.23
C GLN A 186 -1.40 0.15 6.37
N GLU A 187 -0.90 0.46 7.57
CA GLU A 187 0.54 0.51 7.85
C GLU A 187 1.16 -0.90 7.99
N THR A 188 0.58 -1.74 8.84
CA THR A 188 1.18 -3.04 9.21
C THR A 188 0.74 -4.20 8.32
N ARG A 189 -0.26 -4.00 7.45
CA ARG A 189 -0.92 -5.05 6.64
C ARG A 189 -1.40 -6.25 7.45
N GLY A 190 -1.73 -6.03 8.72
CA GLY A 190 -2.22 -7.07 9.62
C GLY A 190 -1.15 -7.87 10.34
N VAL A 191 0.13 -7.49 10.22
CA VAL A 191 1.23 -8.13 10.94
C VAL A 191 1.29 -7.57 12.36
N GLU A 192 1.27 -8.47 13.35
CA GLU A 192 1.50 -8.10 14.75
C GLU A 192 3.00 -8.01 15.02
N GLU A 193 3.54 -6.80 14.95
CA GLU A 193 4.98 -6.51 15.06
C GLU A 193 5.62 -7.08 16.35
N ASP A 194 4.98 -6.91 17.51
CA ASP A 194 5.50 -7.47 18.77
C ASP A 194 5.61 -8.99 18.73
N SER A 195 4.61 -9.68 18.18
CA SER A 195 4.61 -11.15 18.08
C SER A 195 5.69 -11.63 17.10
N LEU A 196 5.84 -10.93 15.98
CA LEU A 196 6.85 -11.22 14.97
C LEU A 196 8.23 -11.08 15.58
N ILE A 197 8.54 -9.93 16.14
CA ILE A 197 9.84 -9.60 16.76
C ILE A 197 10.19 -10.56 17.90
N ASN A 198 9.21 -11.02 18.68
CA ASN A 198 9.44 -11.95 19.79
C ASN A 198 9.69 -13.40 19.35
N ASN A 199 9.17 -13.81 18.19
CA ASN A 199 9.43 -15.13 17.61
C ASN A 199 10.83 -15.25 16.98
N LEU A 200 11.51 -14.12 16.77
CA LEU A 200 12.87 -14.11 16.24
C LEU A 200 13.92 -14.49 17.33
N PRO A 201 15.02 -15.16 16.95
CA PRO A 201 16.16 -15.38 17.85
C PRO A 201 16.76 -14.03 18.29
N ARG A 202 17.41 -14.04 19.47
CA ARG A 202 17.86 -12.81 20.14
C ARG A 202 18.76 -11.92 19.28
N ASP A 203 19.64 -12.52 18.48
CA ASP A 203 20.60 -11.78 17.66
C ASP A 203 19.89 -11.04 16.52
N LEU A 204 19.03 -11.73 15.78
CA LEU A 204 18.26 -11.13 14.68
C LEU A 204 17.28 -10.05 15.19
N ARG A 205 16.69 -10.28 16.36
CA ARG A 205 15.84 -9.28 17.01
C ARG A 205 16.59 -7.99 17.34
N ARG A 206 17.82 -8.09 17.83
CA ARG A 206 18.68 -6.93 18.11
C ARG A 206 19.03 -6.18 16.84
N ASP A 207 19.44 -6.89 15.79
CA ASP A 207 19.81 -6.29 14.51
C ASP A 207 18.63 -5.53 13.88
N LEU A 208 17.43 -6.12 13.92
CA LEU A 208 16.21 -5.48 13.42
C LEU A 208 15.89 -4.20 14.21
N LYS A 209 15.88 -4.27 15.55
CA LYS A 209 15.61 -3.11 16.40
C LYS A 209 16.65 -2.02 16.21
N ARG A 210 17.93 -2.40 16.08
CA ARG A 210 19.02 -1.48 15.77
C ARG A 210 18.78 -0.80 14.43
N HIS A 211 18.43 -1.53 13.38
CA HIS A 211 18.14 -0.94 12.07
C HIS A 211 16.99 0.08 12.11
N LEU A 212 15.88 -0.25 12.79
CA LEU A 212 14.71 0.62 12.88
C LEU A 212 14.96 1.87 13.73
N CYS A 213 15.66 1.70 14.86
CA CYS A 213 15.74 2.73 15.90
C CYS A 213 16.99 3.60 15.84
N TRP A 214 18.12 3.08 15.35
CA TRP A 214 19.42 3.76 15.41
C TRP A 214 19.42 5.13 14.71
N SER A 215 18.79 5.19 13.54
CA SER A 215 18.69 6.44 12.76
C SER A 215 17.89 7.52 13.50
N LEU A 216 16.89 7.11 14.29
CA LEU A 216 16.05 8.02 15.08
C LEU A 216 16.77 8.49 16.34
N LEU A 217 17.46 7.59 17.05
CA LEU A 217 18.19 7.95 18.25
C LEU A 217 19.37 8.89 17.93
N LYS A 218 20.15 8.64 16.87
CA LYS A 218 21.27 9.53 16.49
C LYS A 218 20.82 10.93 16.06
N ARG A 219 19.58 11.11 15.61
CA ARG A 219 19.01 12.44 15.30
C ARG A 219 18.73 13.28 16.54
N VAL A 220 18.50 12.63 17.69
CA VAL A 220 18.25 13.34 18.94
C VAL A 220 19.59 13.68 19.59
N LEU A 221 19.90 14.97 19.68
CA LEU A 221 21.17 15.51 20.20
C LEU A 221 21.59 14.99 21.59
N VAL A 222 20.62 14.52 22.39
CA VAL A 222 20.87 13.96 23.72
C VAL A 222 21.46 12.55 23.64
N PHE A 223 21.03 11.75 22.67
CA PHE A 223 21.47 10.37 22.48
C PHE A 223 22.69 10.25 21.57
N GLU A 224 22.98 11.27 20.76
CA GLU A 224 24.14 11.30 19.85
C GLU A 224 25.47 11.03 20.57
N LYS A 225 25.62 11.59 21.78
CA LYS A 225 26.83 11.55 22.62
C LYS A 225 26.85 10.40 23.62
N MET A 226 25.82 9.54 23.64
CA MET A 226 25.82 8.35 24.49
C MET A 226 26.68 7.25 23.86
N ASP A 227 27.23 6.38 24.71
CA ASP A 227 27.98 5.20 24.26
C ASP A 227 27.08 4.25 23.45
N GLU A 228 27.66 3.59 22.44
CA GLU A 228 26.92 2.73 21.51
C GLU A 228 26.25 1.56 22.24
N GLN A 229 26.89 1.02 23.27
CA GLN A 229 26.32 -0.07 24.08
C GLN A 229 25.03 0.36 24.79
N LEU A 230 24.97 1.60 25.27
CA LEU A 230 23.77 2.13 25.91
C LEU A 230 22.67 2.43 24.88
N LEU A 231 23.08 2.86 23.69
CA LEU A 231 22.17 3.09 22.57
C LEU A 231 21.52 1.79 22.08
N ASP A 232 22.26 0.69 22.06
CA ASP A 232 21.73 -0.64 21.75
C ASP A 232 20.71 -1.09 22.82
N VAL A 233 20.99 -0.85 24.10
CA VAL A 233 20.05 -1.13 25.20
C VAL A 233 18.77 -0.28 25.08
N LEU A 234 18.88 0.96 24.62
CA LEU A 234 17.73 1.83 24.31
C LEU A 234 16.93 1.28 23.13
N CYS A 235 17.58 0.93 22.02
CA CYS A 235 16.95 0.32 20.84
C CYS A 235 16.16 -0.95 21.23
N ASP A 236 16.72 -1.77 22.11
CA ASP A 236 16.08 -3.01 22.57
C ASP A 236 14.78 -2.77 23.35
N ARG A 237 14.62 -1.62 23.99
CA ARG A 237 13.47 -1.28 24.85
C ARG A 237 12.46 -0.34 24.19
N LEU A 238 12.82 0.33 23.11
CA LEU A 238 11.91 1.18 22.35
C LEU A 238 10.84 0.33 21.66
N LYS A 239 9.60 0.80 21.73
CA LYS A 239 8.44 0.17 21.09
C LYS A 239 7.78 1.14 20.12
N PRO A 240 7.48 0.71 18.89
CA PRO A 240 6.69 1.52 17.97
C PRO A 240 5.27 1.70 18.51
N ALA A 241 4.71 2.88 18.29
CA ALA A 241 3.38 3.28 18.73
C ALA A 241 2.73 4.16 17.65
N LEU A 242 1.52 3.76 17.25
CA LEU A 242 0.73 4.43 16.21
C LEU A 242 -0.34 5.31 16.86
N PHE A 243 -0.38 6.57 16.45
CA PHE A 243 -1.35 7.55 16.93
C PHE A 243 -2.14 8.10 15.75
N THR A 244 -3.47 8.12 15.88
CA THR A 244 -4.34 8.72 14.86
C THR A 244 -4.45 10.22 15.07
N GLU A 245 -4.86 10.95 14.04
CA GLU A 245 -5.20 12.37 14.12
C GLU A 245 -6.10 12.68 15.34
N LYS A 246 -5.82 13.82 15.98
CA LYS A 246 -6.50 14.35 17.17
C LYS A 246 -6.40 13.48 18.42
N SER A 247 -5.63 12.40 18.41
CA SER A 247 -5.35 11.62 19.61
C SER A 247 -4.35 12.34 20.52
N PHE A 248 -4.57 12.24 21.83
CA PHE A 248 -3.68 12.80 22.84
C PHE A 248 -2.63 11.76 23.21
N ILE A 249 -1.36 12.12 23.04
CA ILE A 249 -0.20 11.28 23.36
C ILE A 249 0.21 11.49 24.83
N ILE A 250 0.28 12.76 25.25
CA ILE A 250 0.62 13.17 26.61
C ILE A 250 -0.43 14.19 27.05
N ARG A 251 -0.89 14.11 28.31
CA ARG A 251 -1.78 15.10 28.93
C ARG A 251 -1.07 15.80 30.08
N GLU A 252 -1.24 17.11 30.15
CA GLU A 252 -0.78 17.91 31.28
C GLU A 252 -1.57 17.56 32.54
N GLY A 253 -0.91 17.47 33.70
CA GLY A 253 -1.57 17.09 34.96
C GLY A 253 -2.00 18.25 35.85
N ILE A 254 -1.73 19.50 35.49
CA ILE A 254 -2.22 20.69 36.20
C ILE A 254 -2.65 21.73 35.18
N GLN A 255 -3.91 22.16 35.24
CA GLN A 255 -4.54 23.10 34.32
C GLN A 255 -4.06 24.54 34.61
N THR A 256 -2.82 24.88 34.25
CA THR A 256 -2.39 26.29 34.23
C THR A 256 -2.59 26.85 32.83
N GLY A 257 -3.59 27.73 32.68
CA GLY A 257 -4.12 28.25 31.42
C GLY A 257 -3.19 29.20 30.64
N PHE A 258 -2.05 28.71 30.19
CA PHE A 258 -1.23 29.37 29.16
C PHE A 258 -0.92 28.38 28.04
N PHE A 259 -1.70 28.46 26.96
CA PHE A 259 -1.54 27.63 25.76
C PHE A 259 -0.35 28.13 24.91
N ASN A 260 0.84 27.62 25.20
CA ASN A 260 1.95 27.68 24.23
C ASN A 260 1.89 26.43 23.35
N SER A 261 1.33 26.56 22.14
CA SER A 261 1.32 25.49 21.14
C SER A 261 2.62 25.48 20.36
N ALA A 262 3.30 24.33 20.32
CA ALA A 262 4.49 24.11 19.49
C ALA A 262 4.28 22.87 18.62
N HIS A 263 4.61 22.97 17.32
CA HIS A 263 4.55 21.85 16.39
C HIS A 263 5.84 21.01 16.49
N LEU A 264 5.68 19.70 16.62
CA LEU A 264 6.78 18.74 16.59
C LEU A 264 6.85 18.11 15.19
N ASN A 265 8.06 18.06 14.64
CA ASN A 265 8.36 17.46 13.35
C ASN A 265 9.03 16.09 13.50
N ALA A 266 9.19 15.38 12.39
CA ALA A 266 9.84 14.06 12.38
C ALA A 266 11.26 14.12 12.97
N GLY A 267 11.54 13.26 13.95
CA GLY A 267 12.81 13.21 14.69
C GLY A 267 12.86 14.09 15.93
N ASP A 268 11.77 14.81 16.25
CA ASP A 268 11.66 15.54 17.50
C ASP A 268 11.35 14.61 18.68
N PHE A 269 11.91 14.97 19.84
CA PHE A 269 11.76 14.23 21.09
C PHE A 269 10.84 14.99 22.06
N CYS A 270 9.93 14.26 22.70
CA CYS A 270 9.08 14.76 23.76
C CYS A 270 9.21 13.89 25.02
N GLY A 271 9.24 14.50 26.21
CA GLY A 271 9.48 13.80 27.49
C GLY A 271 10.78 14.18 28.19
N ASP A 272 11.31 15.37 27.92
CA ASP A 272 12.50 15.95 28.55
C ASP A 272 12.42 16.00 30.08
N VAL A 273 11.23 16.29 30.63
CA VAL A 273 10.99 16.30 32.09
C VAL A 273 11.16 14.89 32.68
N LEU A 274 10.56 13.87 32.04
CA LEU A 274 10.66 12.48 32.47
C LEU A 274 12.10 11.95 32.34
N PHE A 275 12.78 12.35 31.26
CA PHE A 275 14.18 12.03 31.03
C PHE A 275 15.09 12.66 32.09
N THR A 276 14.88 13.93 32.42
CA THR A 276 15.65 14.61 33.48
C THR A 276 15.40 13.94 34.84
N TRP A 277 14.15 13.60 35.17
CA TRP A 277 13.77 12.88 36.39
C TRP A 277 14.54 11.54 36.50
N ALA A 278 14.59 10.75 35.42
CA ALA A 278 15.27 9.46 35.43
C ALA A 278 16.78 9.58 35.69
N LEU A 279 17.41 10.68 35.27
CA LEU A 279 18.84 10.93 35.44
C LEU A 279 19.25 11.40 36.85
N TYR A 280 18.32 11.79 37.72
CA TYR A 280 18.70 12.34 39.04
C TYR A 280 19.28 11.28 39.99
N PRO A 281 20.25 11.65 40.86
CA PRO A 281 20.98 10.74 41.75
C PRO A 281 20.11 9.92 42.71
N HIS A 282 19.00 10.50 43.14
CA HIS A 282 17.99 9.90 43.99
C HIS A 282 16.61 10.27 43.42
N PRO A 283 15.95 9.41 42.63
CA PRO A 283 14.54 9.57 42.35
C PRO A 283 13.79 9.24 43.65
N SER A 284 13.78 10.19 44.59
CA SER A 284 13.32 9.99 45.98
C SER A 284 11.81 9.80 46.12
N SER A 285 11.09 9.54 45.04
CA SER A 285 9.70 9.13 45.09
C SER A 285 9.43 8.14 43.96
N SER A 286 8.59 7.14 44.24
CA SER A 286 7.94 6.30 43.23
C SER A 286 6.96 7.08 42.34
N THR A 287 6.89 8.41 42.51
CA THR A 287 5.94 9.29 41.86
C THR A 287 6.53 9.82 40.56
N LEU A 288 5.87 9.51 39.45
CA LEU A 288 6.22 10.02 38.12
C LEU A 288 6.02 11.54 38.07
N PRO A 289 6.90 12.28 37.37
CA PRO A 289 6.72 13.70 37.17
C PRO A 289 5.45 13.98 36.36
N ILE A 290 4.70 15.00 36.77
CA ILE A 290 3.53 15.46 36.04
C ILE A 290 4.00 16.15 34.74
N SER A 291 3.39 15.79 33.62
CA SER A 291 3.67 16.48 32.36
C SER A 291 3.24 17.94 32.47
N THR A 292 4.10 18.86 32.01
CA THR A 292 3.84 20.30 31.92
C THR A 292 3.23 20.71 30.59
N ARG A 293 2.97 19.73 29.69
CA ARG A 293 2.44 19.97 28.34
C ARG A 293 1.50 18.87 27.91
N THR A 294 0.52 19.26 27.11
CA THR A 294 -0.34 18.34 26.37
C THR A 294 0.19 18.20 24.94
N VAL A 295 0.37 16.96 24.48
CA VAL A 295 0.82 16.65 23.11
C VAL A 295 -0.31 15.94 22.39
N GLN A 296 -0.72 16.51 21.27
CA GLN A 296 -1.78 15.98 20.41
C GLN A 296 -1.22 15.69 19.02
N ALA A 297 -1.58 14.54 18.47
CA ALA A 297 -1.26 14.20 17.09
C ALA A 297 -2.10 15.06 16.13
N VAL A 298 -1.46 15.84 15.28
CA VAL A 298 -2.12 16.66 14.24
C VAL A 298 -2.46 15.81 13.02
N THR A 299 -1.60 14.85 12.69
CA THR A 299 -1.78 13.88 11.61
C THR A 299 -1.67 12.47 12.18
N ASP A 300 -1.99 11.46 11.37
CA ASP A 300 -1.63 10.09 11.71
C ASP A 300 -0.09 9.98 11.75
N ILE A 301 0.46 9.46 12.84
CA ILE A 301 1.91 9.38 13.07
C ILE A 301 2.31 8.03 13.66
N GLU A 302 3.50 7.60 13.26
CA GLU A 302 4.25 6.54 13.91
C GLU A 302 5.33 7.17 14.81
N THR A 303 5.42 6.67 16.04
CA THR A 303 6.37 7.17 17.04
C THR A 303 7.00 6.01 17.77
N PHE A 304 8.16 6.25 18.40
CA PHE A 304 8.75 5.26 19.30
C PHE A 304 8.55 5.72 20.74
N ALA A 305 7.95 4.85 21.54
CA ALA A 305 7.68 5.07 22.95
C ALA A 305 8.67 4.28 23.81
N LEU A 306 9.09 4.90 24.91
CA LEU A 306 9.91 4.28 25.95
C LEU A 306 9.14 4.38 27.28
N THR A 307 9.04 3.27 28.01
CA THR A 307 8.35 3.28 29.31
C THR A 307 9.23 3.96 30.36
N ALA A 308 8.61 4.49 31.42
CA ALA A 308 9.34 5.15 32.50
C ALA A 308 10.31 4.18 33.23
N ASP A 309 9.93 2.91 33.38
CA ASP A 309 10.76 1.89 34.01
C ASP A 309 11.97 1.51 33.14
N ASP A 310 11.75 1.36 31.83
CA ASP A 310 12.82 1.12 30.86
C ASP A 310 13.80 2.30 30.83
N LEU A 311 13.27 3.52 30.88
CA LEU A 311 14.09 4.73 30.92
C LEU A 311 14.90 4.83 32.21
N LYS A 312 14.30 4.50 33.36
CA LYS A 312 15.00 4.44 34.64
C LYS A 312 16.14 3.42 34.61
N PHE A 313 15.91 2.25 34.00
CA PHE A 313 16.95 1.24 33.82
C PHE A 313 18.15 1.78 33.03
N VAL A 314 17.90 2.43 31.88
CA VAL A 314 18.94 3.04 31.05
C VAL A 314 19.66 4.16 31.79
N ALA A 315 18.91 5.03 32.48
CA ALA A 315 19.47 6.16 33.22
C ALA A 315 20.41 5.72 34.36
N VAL A 316 20.10 4.62 35.05
CA VAL A 316 20.98 4.04 36.07
C VAL A 316 22.31 3.58 35.46
N GLN A 317 22.28 2.93 34.30
CA GLN A 317 23.50 2.50 33.61
C GLN A 317 24.34 3.70 33.13
N PHE A 318 23.69 4.72 32.54
CA PHE A 318 24.35 5.94 32.11
C PHE A 318 25.06 6.67 33.25
N ARG A 319 24.40 6.76 34.42
CA ARG A 319 24.98 7.37 35.63
C ARG A 319 26.25 6.68 36.12
N ARG A 320 26.27 5.34 36.07
CA ARG A 320 27.44 4.54 36.47
C ARG A 320 28.64 4.84 35.57
N LEU A 321 28.39 5.07 34.28
CA LEU A 321 29.42 5.30 33.27
C LEU A 321 29.91 6.77 33.21
N HIS A 322 29.03 7.76 33.44
CA HIS A 322 29.32 9.18 33.16
C HIS A 322 29.11 10.15 34.35
N SER A 323 29.59 9.79 35.55
CA SER A 323 29.39 10.56 36.80
C SER A 323 29.74 12.07 36.73
N LYS A 324 30.73 12.49 35.92
CA LYS A 324 31.15 13.91 35.79
C LYS A 324 30.51 14.66 34.60
N GLN A 325 30.14 13.97 33.53
CA GLN A 325 29.56 14.58 32.32
C GLN A 325 28.05 14.78 32.41
N LEU A 326 27.37 14.06 33.31
CA LEU A 326 25.92 14.09 33.51
C LEU A 326 25.36 15.50 33.75
N TRP A 327 26.04 16.30 34.59
CA TRP A 327 25.60 17.66 34.96
C TRP A 327 25.70 18.66 33.79
N LEU A 328 26.71 18.50 32.94
CA LEU A 328 26.88 19.33 31.75
C LEU A 328 25.86 18.96 30.68
N HIS A 329 25.52 17.67 30.55
CA HIS A 329 24.52 17.19 29.61
C HIS A 329 23.10 17.59 29.98
N THR A 330 22.68 17.44 31.24
CA THR A 330 21.34 17.89 31.69
C THR A 330 21.17 19.39 31.54
N ARG A 331 22.21 20.16 31.86
CA ARG A 331 22.22 21.62 31.72
C ARG A 331 22.29 22.09 30.25
N SER A 332 22.99 21.36 29.40
CA SER A 332 23.01 21.57 27.94
C SER A 332 21.65 21.26 27.33
N MET A 333 20.99 20.18 27.75
CA MET A 333 19.65 19.79 27.29
C MET A 333 18.60 20.83 27.68
N GLY A 334 18.57 21.26 28.95
CA GLY A 334 17.66 22.31 29.40
C GLY A 334 17.88 23.66 28.70
N ARG A 335 19.10 23.93 28.22
CA ARG A 335 19.42 25.10 27.39
C ARG A 335 19.02 24.87 25.92
N HIS A 336 19.21 23.68 25.39
CA HIS A 336 18.85 23.33 24.01
C HIS A 336 17.33 23.33 23.80
N CYS A 337 16.56 22.67 24.67
CA CYS A 337 15.10 22.67 24.62
C CYS A 337 14.53 24.10 24.76
N ARG A 338 15.16 24.94 25.59
CA ARG A 338 14.80 26.35 25.72
C ARG A 338 15.10 27.14 24.45
N ASN A 339 16.30 26.99 23.89
CA ASN A 339 16.69 27.64 22.64
C ASN A 339 15.82 27.18 21.45
N LYS A 340 15.43 25.91 21.40
CA LYS A 340 14.55 25.38 20.35
C LYS A 340 13.13 25.93 20.47
N LEU A 341 12.61 26.05 21.70
CA LEU A 341 11.33 26.72 21.97
C LEU A 341 11.38 28.21 21.60
N GLU A 342 12.47 28.90 21.93
CA GLU A 342 12.66 30.31 21.55
C GLU A 342 12.73 30.48 20.03
N LYS A 343 13.35 29.55 19.30
CA LYS A 343 13.38 29.56 17.83
C LYS A 343 12.00 29.33 17.23
N SER A 344 11.25 28.34 17.71
CA SER A 344 9.88 28.11 17.22
C SER A 344 8.97 29.30 17.49
N LEU A 345 9.16 29.97 18.63
CA LEU A 345 8.38 31.15 18.99
C LEU A 345 8.73 32.36 18.10
N ARG A 346 10.01 32.51 17.72
CA ARG A 346 10.45 33.51 16.73
C ARG A 346 9.95 33.23 15.32
N GLU A 347 9.94 31.97 14.88
CA GLU A 347 9.43 31.60 13.55
C GLU A 347 7.93 31.88 13.42
N GLU A 348 7.15 31.63 14.47
CA GLU A 348 5.73 31.99 14.51
C GLU A 348 5.52 33.51 14.60
N GLU A 349 6.38 34.23 15.35
CA GLU A 349 6.38 35.70 15.37
C GLU A 349 6.67 36.28 13.97
N ASP A 350 7.66 35.74 13.26
CA ASP A 350 7.99 36.14 11.88
C ASP A 350 6.84 35.83 10.91
N ARG A 351 6.16 34.69 11.07
CA ARG A 351 4.95 34.34 10.28
C ARG A 351 3.80 35.31 10.52
N LEU A 352 3.56 35.68 11.77
CA LEU A 352 2.56 36.69 12.14
C LEU A 352 2.93 38.07 11.60
N GLN A 353 4.20 38.47 11.68
CA GLN A 353 4.69 39.73 11.11
C GLN A 353 4.51 39.78 9.59
N VAL A 354 4.80 38.68 8.89
CA VAL A 354 4.59 38.55 7.44
C VAL A 354 3.10 38.59 7.08
N ALA A 355 2.24 37.95 7.89
CA ALA A 355 0.79 38.00 7.70
C ALA A 355 0.24 39.43 7.92
N LEU A 356 0.69 40.12 8.95
CA LEU A 356 0.33 41.52 9.25
C LEU A 356 0.84 42.49 8.18
N ALA A 357 2.05 42.28 7.64
CA ALA A 357 2.57 43.06 6.52
C ALA A 357 1.73 42.86 5.25
N LYS A 358 1.20 41.64 5.05
CA LYS A 358 0.31 41.29 3.94
C LYS A 358 -1.13 41.79 4.12
N GLU A 359 -1.58 41.98 5.37
CA GLU A 359 -2.84 42.69 5.68
C GLU A 359 -2.69 44.22 5.55
N SER A 360 -1.52 44.79 5.77
CA SER A 360 -1.30 46.25 5.63
C SER A 360 -1.50 46.78 4.19
N THR A 361 -1.48 45.90 3.19
CA THR A 361 -1.83 46.23 1.80
C THR A 361 -3.34 46.37 1.55
N ASN A 362 -4.20 45.93 2.47
CA ASN A 362 -5.64 46.16 2.43
C ASN A 362 -6.06 46.83 3.74
N ALA A 363 -6.16 48.16 3.72
CA ALA A 363 -6.29 49.00 4.92
C ALA A 363 -7.25 48.46 6.01
N PRO A 364 -6.76 48.43 7.26
CA PRO A 364 -7.60 48.83 8.39
C PRO A 364 -6.86 49.82 9.31
N SER A 365 -7.63 50.49 10.18
CA SER A 365 -7.21 51.68 10.91
C SER A 365 -5.84 51.55 11.64
N LEU A 366 -4.92 52.47 11.32
CA LEU A 366 -3.60 52.64 11.95
C LEU A 366 -3.63 52.63 13.49
N ARG A 367 -4.76 53.01 14.10
CA ARG A 367 -4.99 52.98 15.56
C ARG A 367 -5.13 51.57 16.12
N ALA A 368 -5.84 50.66 15.44
CA ALA A 368 -6.02 49.30 15.93
C ALA A 368 -4.69 48.52 15.94
N THR A 369 -3.88 48.68 14.90
CA THR A 369 -2.55 48.05 14.78
C THR A 369 -1.55 48.62 15.79
N THR A 370 -1.63 49.92 16.10
CA THR A 370 -0.80 50.53 17.16
C THR A 370 -1.24 50.12 18.57
N TYR A 371 -2.54 49.89 18.81
CA TYR A 371 -3.03 49.35 20.08
C TYR A 371 -2.66 47.88 20.25
N ALA A 372 -2.82 47.05 19.22
CA ALA A 372 -2.45 45.64 19.25
C ALA A 372 -0.94 45.44 19.46
N SER A 373 -0.09 46.23 18.77
CA SER A 373 1.36 46.18 18.97
C SER A 373 1.80 46.67 20.35
N ARG A 374 1.15 47.71 20.91
CA ARG A 374 1.42 48.17 22.28
C ARG A 374 0.96 47.15 23.33
N PHE A 375 -0.17 46.50 23.10
CA PHE A 375 -0.67 45.44 23.98
C PHE A 375 0.28 44.23 23.97
N ALA A 376 0.71 43.78 22.79
CA ALA A 376 1.70 42.72 22.65
C ALA A 376 3.05 43.10 23.31
N ALA A 377 3.54 44.32 23.10
CA ALA A 377 4.79 44.79 23.70
C ALA A 377 4.72 44.93 25.24
N ASN A 378 3.55 45.26 25.80
CA ASN A 378 3.33 45.31 27.25
C ASN A 378 3.18 43.91 27.85
N ALA A 379 2.47 42.99 27.18
CA ALA A 379 2.38 41.59 27.59
C ALA A 379 3.77 40.91 27.60
N LEU A 380 4.61 41.20 26.60
CA LEU A 380 5.99 40.71 26.53
C LEU A 380 6.90 41.31 27.63
N ARG A 381 6.68 42.57 28.01
CA ARG A 381 7.40 43.20 29.14
C ARG A 381 7.04 42.54 30.47
N ALA A 382 5.78 42.18 30.69
CA ALA A 382 5.34 41.44 31.87
C ALA A 382 5.97 40.03 31.95
N LEU A 383 6.10 39.33 30.81
CA LEU A 383 6.81 38.05 30.73
C LEU A 383 8.30 38.16 31.08
N ARG A 384 8.96 39.25 30.69
CA ARG A 384 10.36 39.52 31.03
C ARG A 384 10.56 39.82 32.53
N HIS A 385 9.60 40.50 33.15
CA HIS A 385 9.68 40.93 34.54
C HIS A 385 9.40 39.78 35.54
N ASN A 386 8.54 38.82 35.18
CA ASN A 386 8.31 37.63 36.00
C ASN A 386 9.45 36.60 35.92
N HIS A 387 10.31 36.71 34.90
CA HIS A 387 11.46 35.82 34.71
C HIS A 387 12.70 36.22 35.52
N THR A 388 12.78 37.46 36.02
CA THR A 388 13.95 37.99 36.77
C THR A 388 13.82 37.88 38.29
N THR A 389 12.62 37.79 38.84
CA THR A 389 12.39 37.60 40.30
C THR A 389 11.99 36.16 40.62
N GLY A 390 12.98 35.26 40.56
CA GLY A 390 12.90 33.93 41.15
C GLY A 390 13.63 33.87 42.50
N ALA A 391 13.16 34.61 43.50
CA ALA A 391 13.57 34.41 44.89
C ALA A 391 12.54 34.98 45.90
N LYS A 392 11.82 34.05 46.54
CA LYS A 392 11.06 34.14 47.81
C LYS A 392 9.71 34.89 47.86
N LEU A 393 8.83 34.23 48.63
CA LEU A 393 7.63 34.65 49.38
C LEU A 393 6.25 34.59 48.68
N SER A 394 5.42 33.65 49.15
CA SER A 394 4.00 33.90 49.45
C SER A 394 3.92 34.56 50.84
N PRO A 395 2.92 35.39 51.22
CA PRO A 395 1.49 35.01 51.19
C PRO A 395 0.46 36.13 50.86
N THR A 396 -0.73 35.69 50.42
CA THR A 396 -2.12 36.21 50.60
C THR A 396 -2.44 37.72 50.50
N LEU A 397 -3.30 38.12 49.54
CA LEU A 397 -4.71 38.60 49.74
C LEU A 397 -5.33 39.10 48.39
N PRO A 398 -6.67 39.28 48.31
CA PRO A 398 -7.51 39.00 47.15
C PRO A 398 -7.79 40.23 46.27
N LEU A 399 -8.10 40.01 45.00
CA LEU A 399 -8.76 41.01 44.18
C LEU A 399 -10.00 40.40 43.52
N LEU A 400 -11.16 40.72 44.09
CA LEU A 400 -12.45 40.63 43.41
C LEU A 400 -12.39 41.51 42.15
N LEU A 401 -12.64 40.91 40.99
CA LEU A 401 -12.98 41.66 39.78
C LEU A 401 -14.41 41.31 39.38
N HIS A 402 -15.29 42.30 39.48
CA HIS A 402 -16.69 42.24 39.05
C HIS A 402 -16.80 41.82 37.58
N LYS A 403 -17.78 40.95 37.29
CA LYS A 403 -18.24 40.61 35.94
C LYS A 403 -18.96 41.84 35.34
N PRO A 404 -18.66 42.29 34.11
CA PRO A 404 -19.49 43.28 33.42
C PRO A 404 -20.86 42.67 33.06
N ALA A 405 -21.92 43.46 33.16
CA ALA A 405 -23.29 43.07 32.81
C ALA A 405 -23.41 42.65 31.33
N GLU A 406 -24.21 41.62 31.07
CA GLU A 406 -24.54 41.11 29.73
C GLU A 406 -25.50 42.09 29.03
N PRO A 407 -25.34 42.35 27.72
CA PRO A 407 -26.28 43.15 26.95
C PRO A 407 -27.58 42.37 26.71
N ASP A 408 -28.70 43.01 27.05
CA ASP A 408 -30.06 42.53 26.82
C ASP A 408 -30.41 42.67 25.33
N PHE A 409 -30.75 41.56 24.68
CA PHE A 409 -31.23 41.50 23.31
C PHE A 409 -32.73 41.18 23.33
N SER A 410 -33.49 42.16 23.81
CA SER A 410 -34.94 42.16 23.71
C SER A 410 -35.34 43.51 23.15
N GLU A 411 -36.17 43.49 22.12
CA GLU A 411 -36.82 44.63 21.45
C GLU A 411 -36.15 45.13 20.17
N GLU A 412 -36.57 44.53 19.05
CA GLU A 412 -36.99 45.34 17.91
C GLU A 412 -38.22 44.70 17.23
N ASN A 413 -39.17 45.58 16.92
CA ASN A 413 -40.39 45.47 16.11
C ASN A 413 -41.69 44.98 16.77
N ASP A 414 -42.62 45.89 17.06
CA ASP A 414 -43.53 46.41 16.01
C ASP A 414 -44.38 47.60 16.50
N SER A 415 -44.55 48.59 15.61
CA SER A 415 -45.55 49.71 15.60
C SER A 415 -45.29 50.98 16.41
#